data_AF-A0A2L2WSI6-F1
#
_entry.id   AF-A0A2L2WSI6-F1
#
_cell.length_a   1.000
_cell.length_b   1.000
_cell.length_c   1.000
_cell.angle_alpha   90.00
_cell.angle_beta   90.00
_cell.angle_gamma   90.00
#
_symmetry.space_group_name_H-M   'P 1'
#
loop_
_entity.id
_entity.type
_entity.pdbx_description
1 polymer ?
#
loop_
_entity_poly.entity_id
_entity_poly.type
_entity_poly.pdbx_seq_one_letter_code
_entity_poly.pdbx_strand_id
1 'polypeptide(L)'
;MKEFLKMMRQYIAPYKRYMIGSLVFNLLSAVLNVFSFASLIPMLNLLFKLDTKVYHYIAWNTPKVSAKDVIVNNMYYYTQQVMEIYGASTTLLLIGLFLITATLLKTSCYFASAGLLVPMRTGIVRDIRSAVYRKITGLPLSFFSDERKGDIIARMSGDVNEIENSITGSLEMLVKNPILLICYFSVLIYTSWQLTLFT
;
A
#
# COMPACT_ATOMS: atom_id res chain seq x y z
N MET A 1 17.92 -15.33 11.24
CA MET A 1 17.60 -14.67 9.94
C MET A 1 17.41 -15.68 8.79
N LYS A 2 18.40 -16.49 8.40
CA LYS A 2 18.26 -17.42 7.25
C LYS A 2 17.19 -18.50 7.44
N GLU A 3 17.14 -19.11 8.62
CA GLU A 3 16.11 -20.09 9.03
C GLU A 3 14.69 -19.51 8.96
N PHE A 4 14.53 -18.28 9.47
CA PHE A 4 13.26 -17.54 9.45
C PHE A 4 12.79 -17.25 8.02
N LEU A 5 13.68 -16.74 7.16
CA LEU A 5 13.39 -16.50 5.74
C LEU A 5 13.01 -17.78 4.99
N LYS A 6 13.64 -18.91 5.34
CA LYS A 6 13.35 -20.22 4.74
C LYS A 6 11.96 -20.73 5.14
N MET A 7 11.61 -20.65 6.43
CA MET A 7 10.26 -20.95 6.91
C MET A 7 9.22 -20.03 6.25
N MET A 8 9.48 -18.73 6.25
CA MET A 8 8.60 -17.74 5.64
C MET A 8 8.35 -18.06 4.15
N ARG A 9 9.38 -18.39 3.38
CA ARG A 9 9.24 -18.79 1.97
C ARG A 9 8.39 -20.06 1.79
N GLN A 10 8.52 -21.05 2.67
CA GLN A 10 7.77 -22.31 2.58
C GLN A 10 6.27 -22.13 2.85
N TYR A 11 5.90 -21.34 3.86
CA TYR A 11 4.49 -21.11 4.22
C TYR A 11 3.82 -20.01 3.37
N ILE A 12 4.56 -19.06 2.80
CA ILE A 12 4.01 -18.00 1.92
C ILE A 12 3.79 -18.48 0.48
N ALA A 13 4.64 -19.38 -0.03
CA ALA A 13 4.57 -19.85 -1.43
C ALA A 13 3.16 -20.23 -1.94
N PRO A 14 2.31 -20.95 -1.17
CA PRO A 14 0.95 -21.28 -1.62
C PRO A 14 0.02 -20.06 -1.77
N TYR A 15 0.24 -19.00 -1.00
CA TYR A 15 -0.61 -17.80 -0.98
C TYR A 15 -0.07 -16.62 -1.80
N LYS A 16 0.94 -16.86 -2.66
CA LYS A 16 1.57 -15.81 -3.49
C LYS A 16 0.58 -14.98 -4.32
N ARG A 17 -0.53 -15.58 -4.77
CA ARG A 17 -1.57 -14.88 -5.55
C ARG A 17 -2.27 -13.79 -4.73
N TYR A 18 -2.61 -14.10 -3.48
CA TYR A 18 -3.23 -13.15 -2.55
C TYR A 18 -2.26 -12.03 -2.18
N MET A 19 -0.99 -12.37 -1.95
CA MET A 19 0.06 -11.39 -1.67
C MET A 19 0.27 -10.42 -2.85
N ILE A 20 0.40 -10.94 -4.07
CA ILE A 20 0.55 -10.10 -5.27
C ILE A 20 -0.68 -9.23 -5.49
N GLY A 21 -1.88 -9.80 -5.38
CA GLY A 21 -3.13 -9.04 -5.49
C GLY A 21 -3.21 -7.91 -4.46
N SER A 22 -2.88 -8.22 -3.20
CA SER A 22 -2.83 -7.21 -2.14
C SER A 22 -1.84 -6.10 -2.45
N LEU A 23 -0.62 -6.45 -2.91
CA LEU A 23 0.40 -5.46 -3.29
C LEU A 23 -0.07 -4.57 -4.44
N VAL A 24 -0.72 -5.12 -5.46
CA VAL A 24 -1.25 -4.35 -6.59
C VAL A 24 -2.31 -3.36 -6.12
N PHE A 25 -3.26 -3.79 -5.29
CA PHE A 25 -4.27 -2.88 -4.74
C PHE A 25 -3.68 -1.83 -3.80
N ASN A 26 -2.62 -2.17 -3.06
CA ASN A 26 -1.94 -1.21 -2.19
C ASN A 26 -1.17 -0.17 -3.00
N LEU A 27 -0.47 -0.60 -4.06
CA LEU A 27 0.19 0.29 -5.03
C LEU A 27 -0.82 1.22 -5.71
N LEU A 28 -1.97 0.69 -6.14
CA LEU A 28 -3.04 1.50 -6.72
C LEU A 28 -3.57 2.55 -5.72
N SER A 29 -3.78 2.14 -4.47
CA SER A 29 -4.16 3.07 -3.39
C SER A 29 -3.09 4.16 -3.17
N ALA A 30 -1.81 3.81 -3.22
CA ALA A 30 -0.69 4.74 -3.11
C ALA A 30 -0.68 5.76 -4.25
N VAL A 31 -0.87 5.32 -5.50
CA VAL A 31 -0.97 6.21 -6.67
C VAL A 31 -2.16 7.15 -6.54
N LEU A 32 -3.33 6.64 -6.15
CA LEU A 32 -4.51 7.48 -5.91
C LEU A 32 -4.29 8.49 -4.78
N ASN A 33 -3.53 8.13 -3.75
CA ASN A 33 -3.16 9.05 -2.68
C ASN A 33 -2.28 10.20 -3.20
N VAL A 34 -1.28 9.89 -4.02
CA VAL A 34 -0.42 10.90 -4.68
C VAL A 34 -1.26 11.84 -5.55
N PHE A 35 -2.18 11.31 -6.34
CA PHE A 35 -3.06 12.12 -7.19
C PHE A 35 -3.98 13.03 -6.37
N SER A 36 -4.52 12.51 -5.26
CA SER A 36 -5.31 13.28 -4.30
C SER A 36 -4.50 14.43 -3.70
N PHE A 37 -3.24 14.22 -3.34
CA PHE A 37 -2.37 15.28 -2.84
C PHE A 37 -2.00 16.30 -3.92
N ALA A 38 -1.67 15.86 -5.14
CA ALA A 38 -1.34 16.75 -6.25
C ALA A 38 -2.51 17.70 -6.59
N SER A 39 -3.75 17.22 -6.46
CA SER A 39 -4.96 18.00 -6.70
C SER A 39 -5.21 19.11 -5.66
N LEU A 40 -4.51 19.11 -4.52
CA LEU A 40 -4.55 20.22 -3.56
C LEU A 40 -3.82 21.46 -4.08
N ILE A 41 -2.79 21.29 -4.92
CA ILE A 41 -2.03 22.43 -5.49
C ILE A 41 -2.94 23.39 -6.27
N PRO A 42 -3.72 22.94 -7.28
CA PRO A 42 -4.63 23.84 -8.01
C PRO A 42 -5.73 24.39 -7.09
N MET A 43 -6.19 23.62 -6.10
CA MET A 43 -7.16 24.08 -5.10
C MET A 43 -6.62 25.27 -4.31
N LEU A 44 -5.39 25.17 -3.78
CA LEU A 44 -4.73 26.22 -3.01
C LEU A 44 -4.41 27.43 -3.88
N ASN A 45 -3.91 27.21 -5.10
CA ASN A 45 -3.64 28.28 -6.06
C ASN A 45 -4.92 29.06 -6.40
N LEU A 46 -6.06 28.38 -6.53
CA LEU A 46 -7.35 29.01 -6.79
C LEU A 46 -7.86 29.79 -5.56
N LEU A 47 -7.75 29.20 -4.36
CA LEU A 47 -8.23 29.81 -3.12
C LEU A 47 -7.44 31.07 -2.76
N PHE A 48 -6.11 31.01 -2.88
CA PHE A 48 -5.20 32.07 -2.48
C PHE A 48 -4.73 32.96 -3.64
N LYS A 49 -5.17 32.67 -4.88
CA LYS A 49 -4.76 33.38 -6.11
C LYS A 49 -3.24 33.49 -6.26
N LEU A 50 -2.53 32.41 -5.96
CA LEU A 50 -1.06 32.38 -5.87
C LEU A 50 -0.37 32.38 -7.24
N ASP A 51 -1.09 32.08 -8.32
CA ASP A 51 -0.51 31.84 -9.63
C ASP A 51 -1.01 32.89 -10.65
N THR A 52 -0.07 33.59 -11.27
CA THR A 52 -0.30 34.50 -12.42
C THR A 52 0.00 33.83 -13.76
N LYS A 53 0.39 32.55 -13.74
CA LYS A 53 0.72 31.79 -14.95
C LYS A 53 -0.54 31.36 -15.69
N VAL A 54 -0.64 31.80 -16.94
CA VAL A 54 -1.63 31.31 -17.89
C VAL A 54 -1.09 30.01 -18.49
N TYR A 55 -1.79 28.91 -18.25
CA TYR A 55 -1.45 27.62 -18.83
C TYR A 55 -2.00 27.55 -20.26
N HIS A 56 -1.24 26.95 -21.18
CA HIS A 56 -1.66 26.75 -22.57
C HIS A 56 -1.64 25.26 -22.90
N TYR A 57 -2.55 24.78 -23.73
CA TYR A 57 -2.54 23.38 -24.16
C TYR A 57 -1.21 23.01 -24.85
N ILE A 58 -0.56 21.95 -24.39
CA ILE A 58 0.65 21.39 -25.01
C ILE A 58 0.27 20.05 -25.66
N ALA A 59 0.53 19.92 -26.96
CA ALA A 59 0.27 18.67 -27.69
C ALA A 59 1.17 17.54 -27.18
N TRP A 60 0.60 16.33 -27.04
CA TRP A 60 1.26 15.15 -26.47
C TRP A 60 2.57 14.73 -27.16
N ASN A 61 2.76 15.08 -28.44
CA ASN A 61 3.93 14.73 -29.24
C ASN A 61 4.91 15.90 -29.44
N THR A 62 4.92 16.89 -28.54
CA THR A 62 5.84 18.02 -28.65
C THR A 62 7.28 17.56 -28.40
N PRO A 63 8.21 17.73 -29.36
CA PRO A 63 9.61 17.37 -29.16
C PRO A 63 10.24 18.23 -28.06
N LYS A 64 11.08 17.63 -27.20
CA LYS A 64 11.86 18.28 -26.12
C LYS A 64 11.10 18.67 -24.83
N VAL A 65 9.80 18.36 -24.72
CA VAL A 65 9.06 18.54 -23.46
C VAL A 65 8.91 17.19 -22.75
N SER A 66 9.20 17.13 -21.45
CA SER A 66 9.01 15.90 -20.67
C SER A 66 7.52 15.54 -20.61
N ALA A 67 7.18 14.26 -20.75
CA ALA A 67 5.79 13.79 -20.65
C ALA A 67 5.11 14.24 -19.34
N LYS A 68 5.89 14.39 -18.26
CA LYS A 68 5.45 14.96 -16.98
C LYS A 68 4.87 16.36 -17.15
N ASP A 69 5.64 17.23 -17.78
CA ASP A 69 5.34 18.65 -17.87
C ASP A 69 4.13 18.85 -18.77
N VAL A 70 3.99 18.03 -19.82
CA VAL A 70 2.79 17.97 -20.65
C VAL A 70 1.55 17.58 -19.83
N ILE A 71 1.63 16.50 -19.03
CA ILE A 71 0.50 16.03 -18.21
C ILE A 71 0.09 17.07 -17.18
N VAL A 72 1.06 17.60 -16.43
CA VAL A 72 0.83 18.56 -15.34
C VAL A 72 0.29 19.87 -15.91
N ASN A 73 0.89 20.39 -16.98
CA ASN A 73 0.42 21.61 -17.63
C ASN A 73 -0.99 21.44 -18.21
N ASN A 74 -1.27 20.34 -18.90
CA ASN A 74 -2.60 20.11 -19.48
C ASN A 74 -3.67 19.94 -18.38
N MET A 75 -3.34 19.30 -17.26
CA MET A 75 -4.23 19.26 -16.08
C MET A 75 -4.57 20.66 -15.57
N TYR A 76 -3.57 21.54 -15.41
CA TYR A 76 -3.81 22.92 -14.98
C TYR A 76 -4.56 23.74 -16.03
N TYR A 77 -4.26 23.54 -17.31
CA TYR A 77 -5.00 24.16 -18.42
C TYR A 77 -6.50 23.82 -18.37
N TYR A 78 -6.86 22.54 -18.21
CA TYR A 78 -8.26 22.17 -18.08
C TYR A 78 -8.91 22.76 -16.82
N THR A 79 -8.16 22.86 -15.72
CA THR A 79 -8.64 23.50 -14.49
C THR A 79 -8.92 24.99 -14.71
N GLN A 80 -8.04 25.68 -15.45
CA GLN A 80 -8.20 27.09 -15.82
C GLN A 80 -9.38 27.28 -16.78
N GLN A 81 -9.54 26.41 -17.77
CA GLN A 81 -10.66 26.47 -18.71
C GLN A 81 -12.01 26.29 -18.01
N VAL A 82 -12.11 25.35 -17.07
CA VAL A 82 -13.31 25.17 -16.22
C VAL A 82 -13.56 26.42 -15.37
N MET A 83 -12.51 27.08 -14.89
CA MET A 83 -12.62 28.34 -14.15
C MET A 83 -13.15 29.49 -15.00
N GLU A 84 -12.68 29.63 -16.24
CA GLU A 84 -13.13 30.68 -17.17
C GLU A 84 -14.61 30.50 -17.57
N ILE A 85 -15.06 29.25 -17.72
CA ILE A 85 -16.44 28.94 -18.15
C ILE A 85 -17.43 28.95 -16.97
N TYR A 86 -17.09 28.32 -15.84
CA TYR A 86 -18.01 28.06 -14.72
C TYR A 86 -17.73 28.89 -13.47
N GLY A 87 -16.65 29.68 -13.45
CA GLY A 87 -16.24 30.49 -12.32
C GLY A 87 -15.44 29.74 -11.25
N ALA A 88 -14.80 30.51 -10.36
CA ALA A 88 -13.92 29.99 -9.31
C ALA A 88 -14.65 29.11 -8.27
N SER A 89 -15.86 29.50 -7.84
CA SER A 89 -16.63 28.78 -6.84
C SER A 89 -17.00 27.36 -7.29
N THR A 90 -17.52 27.23 -8.52
CA THR A 90 -17.90 25.94 -9.12
C THR A 90 -16.68 25.04 -9.34
N THR A 91 -15.56 25.63 -9.78
CA THR A 91 -14.30 24.90 -9.98
C THR A 91 -13.78 24.33 -8.67
N LEU A 92 -13.82 25.11 -7.59
CA LEU A 92 -13.41 24.66 -6.26
C LEU A 92 -14.31 23.51 -5.75
N LEU A 93 -15.62 23.58 -5.99
CA LEU A 93 -16.55 22.50 -5.66
C LEU A 93 -16.24 21.23 -6.47
N LEU A 94 -15.98 21.34 -7.77
CA LEU A 94 -15.60 20.21 -8.62
C LEU A 94 -14.31 19.54 -8.16
N ILE A 95 -13.28 20.32 -7.83
CA ILE A 95 -12.02 19.79 -7.26
C ILE A 95 -12.29 19.11 -5.92
N GLY A 96 -13.12 19.70 -5.06
CA GLY A 96 -13.52 19.12 -3.78
C GLY A 96 -14.26 17.78 -3.95
N LEU A 97 -15.22 17.70 -4.87
CA LEU A 97 -15.93 16.47 -5.21
C LEU A 97 -14.97 15.41 -5.76
N PHE A 98 -14.06 15.82 -6.63
CA PHE A 98 -13.00 14.95 -7.15
C PHE A 98 -12.13 14.39 -6.01
N LEU A 99 -11.70 15.22 -5.05
CA LEU A 99 -10.93 14.77 -3.89
C LEU A 99 -11.69 13.77 -3.02
N ILE A 100 -13.00 13.99 -2.80
CA ILE A 100 -13.84 13.06 -2.05
C ILE A 100 -13.92 11.72 -2.77
N THR A 101 -14.21 11.72 -4.07
CA THR A 101 -14.29 10.48 -4.88
C THR A 101 -12.95 9.75 -4.95
N ALA A 102 -11.84 10.46 -5.16
CA ALA A 102 -10.50 9.90 -5.16
C ALA A 102 -10.11 9.31 -3.79
N THR A 103 -10.48 9.98 -2.69
CA THR A 103 -10.26 9.52 -1.32
C THR A 103 -11.12 8.30 -0.99
N LEU A 104 -12.34 8.25 -1.49
CA LEU A 104 -13.19 7.07 -1.34
C LEU A 104 -12.57 5.89 -2.10
N LEU A 105 -12.19 6.09 -3.37
CA LEU A 105 -11.57 5.05 -4.19
C LEU A 105 -10.25 4.54 -3.60
N LYS A 106 -9.36 5.43 -3.13
CA LYS A 106 -8.09 5.02 -2.51
C LYS A 106 -8.33 4.18 -1.26
N THR A 107 -9.34 4.56 -0.46
CA THR A 107 -9.71 3.83 0.77
C THR A 107 -10.31 2.47 0.44
N SER A 108 -11.15 2.38 -0.59
CA SER A 108 -11.69 1.11 -1.09
C SER A 108 -10.58 0.18 -1.61
N CYS A 109 -9.61 0.69 -2.37
CA CYS A 109 -8.46 -0.08 -2.82
C CYS A 109 -7.59 -0.56 -1.64
N TYR A 110 -7.37 0.30 -0.65
CA TYR A 110 -6.65 -0.08 0.56
C TYR A 110 -7.38 -1.17 1.34
N PHE A 111 -8.71 -1.04 1.48
CA PHE A 111 -9.54 -2.04 2.13
C PHE A 111 -9.53 -3.37 1.38
N ALA A 112 -9.64 -3.35 0.04
CA ALA A 112 -9.51 -4.55 -0.79
C ALA A 112 -8.14 -5.23 -0.63
N SER A 113 -7.07 -4.43 -0.57
CA SER A 113 -5.71 -4.91 -0.30
C SER A 113 -5.61 -5.60 1.07
N ALA A 114 -6.22 -5.03 2.10
CA ALA A 114 -6.28 -5.62 3.44
C ALA A 114 -7.12 -6.91 3.46
N GLY A 115 -8.28 -6.91 2.79
CA GLY A 115 -9.16 -8.08 2.67
C GLY A 115 -8.48 -9.26 1.99
N LEU A 116 -7.68 -9.01 0.94
CA LEU A 116 -6.91 -10.06 0.26
C LEU A 116 -5.80 -10.67 1.15
N LEU A 117 -5.30 -9.95 2.16
CA LEU A 117 -4.30 -10.47 3.10
C LEU A 117 -4.93 -11.38 4.16
N VAL A 118 -6.20 -11.20 4.51
CA VAL A 118 -6.88 -12.01 5.53
C VAL A 118 -6.79 -13.53 5.24
N PRO A 119 -7.21 -14.05 4.08
CA PRO A 119 -7.14 -15.49 3.80
C PRO A 119 -5.71 -16.02 3.74
N MET A 120 -4.74 -15.18 3.35
CA MET A 120 -3.32 -15.54 3.42
C MET A 120 -2.87 -15.69 4.87
N ARG A 121 -3.18 -14.72 5.73
CA ARG A 121 -2.80 -14.74 7.15
C ARG A 121 -3.41 -15.96 7.86
N THR A 122 -4.72 -16.16 7.73
CA THR A 122 -5.41 -17.29 8.36
C THR A 122 -4.99 -18.64 7.76
N GLY A 123 -4.69 -18.66 6.46
CA GLY A 123 -4.15 -19.83 5.78
C GLY A 123 -2.78 -20.26 6.30
N ILE A 124 -1.83 -19.30 6.43
CA ILE A 124 -0.50 -19.55 6.99
C ILE A 124 -0.60 -20.08 8.43
N VAL A 125 -1.41 -19.42 9.26
CA VAL A 125 -1.69 -19.84 10.64
C VAL A 125 -2.21 -21.28 10.70
N ARG A 126 -3.20 -21.60 9.88
CA ARG A 126 -3.78 -22.95 9.78
C ARG A 126 -2.74 -24.00 9.39
N ASP A 127 -1.87 -23.68 8.44
CA ASP A 127 -0.84 -24.61 7.95
C ASP A 127 0.22 -24.88 9.03
N ILE A 128 0.64 -23.85 9.78
CA ILE A 128 1.55 -23.97 10.92
C ILE A 128 0.92 -24.86 12.00
N ARG A 129 -0.32 -24.54 12.42
CA ARG A 129 -1.03 -25.31 13.45
C ARG A 129 -1.23 -26.77 13.05
N SER A 130 -1.55 -27.02 11.79
CA SER A 130 -1.71 -28.39 11.26
C SER A 130 -0.38 -29.16 11.23
N ALA A 131 0.74 -28.50 10.91
CA ALA A 131 2.06 -29.11 10.93
C ALA A 131 2.51 -29.48 12.35
N VAL A 132 2.31 -28.55 13.31
CA VAL A 132 2.61 -28.79 14.73
C VAL A 132 1.74 -29.91 15.29
N TYR A 133 0.44 -29.88 15.04
CA TYR A 133 -0.49 -30.90 15.51
C TYR A 133 -0.09 -32.30 15.01
N ARG A 134 0.18 -32.44 13.70
CA ARG A 134 0.62 -33.71 13.09
C ARG A 134 1.94 -34.21 13.67
N LYS A 135 2.86 -33.30 14.01
CA LYS A 135 4.14 -33.68 14.62
C LYS A 135 3.93 -34.23 16.03
N ILE A 136 3.08 -33.58 16.83
CA ILE A 136 2.83 -33.95 18.23
C ILE A 136 2.07 -35.28 18.30
N THR A 137 1.03 -35.48 17.50
CA THR A 137 0.28 -36.74 17.50
C THR A 137 1.08 -37.95 17.00
N GLY A 138 2.18 -37.71 16.27
CA GLY A 138 3.11 -38.75 15.81
C GLY A 138 4.25 -39.07 16.77
N LEU A 139 4.33 -38.45 17.96
CA LEU A 139 5.39 -38.70 18.93
C LEU A 139 5.13 -40.01 19.71
N PRO A 140 6.19 -40.76 20.10
CA PRO A 140 6.05 -41.98 20.88
C PRO A 140 5.53 -41.69 22.29
N LEU A 141 4.87 -42.66 22.91
CA LEU A 141 4.26 -42.50 24.23
C LEU A 141 5.28 -42.12 25.31
N SER A 142 6.54 -42.55 25.19
CA SER A 142 7.64 -42.18 26.10
C SER A 142 7.85 -40.67 26.21
N PHE A 143 7.69 -39.93 25.11
CA PHE A 143 7.80 -38.47 25.11
C PHE A 143 6.76 -37.81 26.04
N PHE A 144 5.55 -38.38 26.10
CA PHE A 144 4.47 -37.87 26.95
C PHE A 144 4.55 -38.33 28.41
N SER A 145 5.42 -39.29 28.70
CA SER A 145 5.72 -39.75 30.07
C SER A 145 6.82 -38.90 30.71
N ASP A 146 7.78 -38.43 29.93
CA ASP A 146 8.92 -37.63 30.42
C ASP A 146 8.59 -36.13 30.53
N GLU A 147 7.70 -35.60 29.69
CA GLU A 147 7.34 -34.18 29.65
C GLU A 147 6.04 -33.86 30.39
N ARG A 148 5.97 -32.71 31.07
CA ARG A 148 4.74 -32.27 31.74
C ARG A 148 3.68 -31.90 30.70
N LYS A 149 2.48 -32.48 30.85
CA LYS A 149 1.32 -32.20 29.97
C LYS A 149 1.02 -30.69 29.81
N GLY A 150 1.22 -29.91 30.88
CA GLY A 150 1.03 -28.46 30.88
C GLY A 150 2.02 -27.70 29.99
N ASP A 151 3.28 -28.15 29.94
CA ASP A 151 4.33 -27.52 29.13
C ASP A 151 4.08 -27.77 27.64
N ILE A 152 3.55 -28.95 27.29
CA ILE A 152 3.14 -29.28 25.92
C ILE A 152 1.98 -28.36 25.47
N ILE A 153 0.99 -28.11 26.33
CA ILE A 153 -0.13 -27.21 26.03
C ILE A 153 0.33 -25.76 25.91
N ALA A 154 1.21 -25.31 26.80
CA ALA A 154 1.77 -23.96 26.77
C ALA A 154 2.54 -23.71 25.47
N ARG A 155 3.35 -24.68 25.02
CA ARG A 155 4.06 -24.61 23.74
C ARG A 155 3.12 -24.65 22.54
N MET A 156 2.11 -25.52 22.56
CA MET A 156 1.14 -25.65 21.46
C MET A 156 0.26 -24.41 21.26
N SER A 157 -0.06 -23.71 22.34
CA SER A 157 -0.96 -22.54 22.30
C SER A 157 -0.16 -21.25 22.27
N GLY A 158 0.72 -21.04 23.24
CA GLY A 158 1.51 -19.83 23.41
C GLY A 158 2.56 -19.66 22.32
N ASP A 159 3.55 -20.56 22.26
CA ASP A 159 4.69 -20.41 21.33
C ASP A 159 4.22 -20.43 19.87
N VAL A 160 3.25 -21.29 19.53
CA VAL A 160 2.68 -21.33 18.18
C VAL A 160 2.00 -20.01 17.81
N ASN A 161 1.19 -19.44 18.71
CA ASN A 161 0.54 -18.15 18.47
C ASN A 161 1.55 -17.00 18.33
N GLU A 162 2.64 -17.02 19.11
CA GLU A 162 3.71 -16.03 18.99
C GLU A 162 4.42 -16.14 17.63
N ILE A 163 4.72 -17.37 17.19
CA ILE A 163 5.29 -17.64 15.87
C ILE A 163 4.34 -17.19 14.76
N GLU A 164 3.05 -17.47 14.89
CA GLU A 164 2.00 -17.07 13.95
C GLU A 164 1.96 -15.54 13.77
N ASN A 165 1.95 -14.79 14.87
CA ASN A 165 1.95 -13.32 14.86
C ASN A 165 3.27 -12.76 14.30
N SER A 166 4.40 -13.33 14.70
CA SER A 166 5.73 -12.92 14.23
C SER A 166 5.89 -13.10 12.72
N ILE A 167 5.46 -14.25 12.16
CA ILE A 167 5.50 -14.53 10.72
C ILE A 167 4.59 -13.55 9.97
N THR A 168 3.37 -13.34 10.45
CA THR A 168 2.42 -12.43 9.81
C THR A 168 2.92 -10.99 9.79
N GLY A 169 3.41 -10.49 10.93
CA GLY A 169 3.95 -9.12 11.03
C GLY A 169 5.21 -8.95 10.18
N SER A 170 6.10 -9.94 10.18
CA SER A 170 7.33 -9.89 9.37
C SER A 170 7.04 -9.89 7.87
N LEU A 171 5.99 -10.58 7.42
CA LEU A 171 5.56 -10.57 6.03
C LEU A 171 5.19 -9.15 5.59
N GLU A 172 4.43 -8.44 6.41
CA GLU A 172 4.09 -7.04 6.12
C GLU A 172 5.33 -6.14 6.14
N MET A 173 6.18 -6.31 7.15
CA MET A 173 7.37 -5.48 7.31
C MET A 173 8.40 -5.70 6.21
N LEU A 174 8.60 -6.94 5.74
CA LEU A 174 9.65 -7.27 4.77
C LEU A 174 9.21 -7.17 3.31
N VAL A 175 7.90 -7.28 3.04
CA VAL A 175 7.38 -7.29 1.66
C VAL A 175 6.57 -6.03 1.38
N LYS A 176 5.54 -5.75 2.18
CA LYS A 176 4.60 -4.66 1.91
C LYS A 176 5.23 -3.28 2.16
N ASN A 177 5.81 -3.07 3.34
CA ASN A 177 6.34 -1.77 3.74
C ASN A 177 7.48 -1.26 2.83
N PRO A 178 8.47 -2.08 2.42
CA PRO A 178 9.56 -1.60 1.57
C PRO A 178 9.07 -1.21 0.17
N ILE A 179 8.11 -1.95 -0.39
CA ILE A 179 7.53 -1.62 -1.71
C ILE A 179 6.81 -0.27 -1.65
N LEU A 180 6.00 -0.05 -0.62
CA LEU A 180 5.30 1.22 -0.43
C LEU A 180 6.26 2.37 -0.16
N LEU A 181 7.29 2.13 0.66
CA LEU A 181 8.33 3.11 0.95
C LEU A 181 9.04 3.50 -0.35
N ILE A 182 9.50 2.54 -1.15
CA ILE A 182 10.15 2.81 -2.44
C ILE A 182 9.21 3.61 -3.36
N CYS A 183 7.93 3.24 -3.42
CA CYS A 183 6.95 3.93 -4.26
C CYS A 183 6.76 5.40 -3.84
N TYR A 184 6.46 5.66 -2.57
CA TYR A 184 6.28 7.02 -2.07
C TYR A 184 7.57 7.83 -2.14
N PHE A 185 8.71 7.24 -1.78
CA PHE A 185 10.00 7.91 -1.83
C PHE A 185 10.38 8.30 -3.27
N SER A 186 10.12 7.41 -4.24
CA SER A 186 10.33 7.71 -5.67
C SER A 186 9.47 8.89 -6.12
N VAL A 187 8.20 8.95 -5.68
CA VAL A 187 7.29 10.06 -5.99
C VAL A 187 7.77 11.37 -5.36
N LEU A 188 8.25 11.34 -4.12
CA LEU A 188 8.76 12.53 -3.42
C LEU A 188 9.99 13.09 -4.13
N ILE A 189 10.99 12.26 -4.42
CA ILE A 189 12.19 12.66 -5.18
C ILE A 189 11.80 13.25 -6.54
N TYR A 190 10.84 12.62 -7.21
CA TYR A 190 10.36 13.07 -8.51
C TYR A 190 9.61 14.42 -8.47
N THR A 191 8.93 14.69 -7.35
CA THR A 191 8.17 15.94 -7.17
C THR A 191 9.11 17.08 -6.80
N SER A 192 9.95 16.90 -5.78
CA SER A 192 11.00 17.85 -5.42
C SER A 192 12.13 17.15 -4.68
N TRP A 193 13.26 16.96 -5.36
CA TRP A 193 14.45 16.35 -4.77
C TRP A 193 15.03 17.19 -3.63
N GLN A 194 14.91 18.52 -3.71
CA GLN A 194 15.39 19.47 -2.70
C GLN A 194 14.63 19.31 -1.39
N LEU A 195 13.29 19.34 -1.44
CA LEU A 195 12.45 19.18 -0.25
C LEU A 195 12.62 17.78 0.38
N THR A 196 12.82 16.76 -0.47
CA THR A 196 13.01 15.38 0.00
C THR A 196 14.34 15.20 0.73
N LEU A 197 15.40 15.91 0.35
CA LEU A 197 16.71 15.82 1.03
C LEU A 197 16.73 16.52 2.39
N PHE A 198 15.89 17.53 2.59
CA PHE A 198 15.78 18.23 3.87
C PHE A 198 14.86 17.53 4.88
N THR A 199 14.03 16.58 4.43
CA THR A 199 13.07 15.82 5.26
C THR A 199 13.72 14.54 5.77
#